data_AF-A0A8C9WI55-F1
#
_entry.id   AF-A0A8C9WI55-F1
#
_cell.length_a   1.000
_cell.length_b   1.000
_cell.length_c   1.000
_cell.angle_alpha   90.00
_cell.angle_beta   90.00
_cell.angle_gamma   90.00
#
_symmetry.space_group_name_H-M   'P 1'
#
loop_
_entity.id
_entity.type
_entity.pdbx_description
1 polymer ?
#
loop_
_entity_poly.entity_id
_entity_poly.type
_entity_poly.pdbx_seq_one_letter_code
_entity_poly.pdbx_strand_id
1 'polypeptide(L)'
;GFESTTPFRLRVQSPEGMKKILSTKRETAAAFLKKVAKEFGFNSNGFSVYLNRNKTGEILSQNKALSLLKIKHGDMLFLYPSGTPGSMGEVMDVASSSSSSSLPSSSAPQILEDEIDQYLAKQDGKIYRNRDPQLCRHGPMGKCVHCVPLEPFDEDYLNHLDPPVKHMSFHAYIRKLTGGADKGKFVALENISCKIRSGCEGHPPWPEGICTKCQPSAITLNRQKYRHVDNIMFENHTIADRFLDFWRKTGNQRMGYLYGRYTEHKDIPLGIRAEVAAIYEPPQIGTQNSLELLDDPRAAAVEEIAAKLGLRKVGWIFTDLLSEDTRIGTVRYTRNKDTYFLSAEECITAGDFQNRHPNPCRLSPDGHFGSKFVTVVATGGPDNQVHFEGYQVSNQCMALVRDECLLPCRDAPELGYAKESTTEQYVPDVFYKDKDKFGNDITHLARPLPVEYLIIDIPTTFPKDPVYTFSSTQRFPIENRDVLGETQDFHSLATYLSQSSSASFLDVVSDFHLLLFLVTNEVLPLGDSMGLLLDAVKTSNEELAQTWRKSEQWATIEQLCSTVGGQPAGSHDYGAMSGPSLPPSSSAMWSCQHCTFMNQPGTELCEMCSLPRS
;
A
#
# COMPACT_ATOMS: atom_id res chain seq x y z
N GLY A 1 -70.10 38.34 -13.96
CA GLY A 1 -70.59 36.96 -14.04
C GLY A 1 -70.08 36.18 -12.85
N PHE A 2 -70.97 35.68 -11.99
CA PHE A 2 -70.64 34.83 -10.85
C PHE A 2 -70.23 33.45 -11.35
N GLU A 3 -68.92 33.21 -11.49
CA GLU A 3 -68.40 31.85 -11.63
C GLU A 3 -68.56 31.10 -10.31
N SER A 4 -69.33 30.02 -10.36
CA SER A 4 -69.68 29.14 -9.25
C SER A 4 -68.46 28.72 -8.43
N THR A 5 -68.49 28.97 -7.13
CA THR A 5 -67.60 28.42 -6.10
C THR A 5 -67.89 26.93 -5.90
N THR A 6 -67.65 26.09 -6.90
CA THR A 6 -67.76 24.63 -6.75
C THR A 6 -66.63 24.13 -5.84
N PRO A 7 -66.93 23.54 -4.67
CA PRO A 7 -65.90 22.98 -3.80
C PRO A 7 -65.31 21.73 -4.44
N PHE A 8 -63.99 21.56 -4.34
CA PHE A 8 -63.30 20.34 -4.73
C PHE A 8 -62.59 19.70 -3.53
N ARG A 9 -62.42 18.37 -3.57
CA ARG A 9 -61.86 17.59 -2.46
C ARG A 9 -60.41 17.22 -2.75
N LEU A 10 -59.56 17.39 -1.74
CA LEU A 10 -58.15 16.97 -1.75
C LEU A 10 -57.93 15.88 -0.71
N ARG A 11 -57.11 14.89 -1.03
CA ARG A 11 -56.71 13.83 -0.09
C ARG A 11 -55.36 14.18 0.48
N VAL A 12 -55.27 14.27 1.80
CA VAL A 12 -54.00 14.49 2.50
C VAL A 12 -53.65 13.24 3.28
N GLN A 13 -52.50 12.66 3.00
CA GLN A 13 -51.96 11.48 3.68
C GLN A 13 -50.88 11.91 4.67
N SER A 14 -51.06 11.55 5.93
CA SER A 14 -50.08 11.68 7.01
C SER A 14 -49.57 10.30 7.44
N PRO A 15 -48.50 10.20 8.23
CA PRO A 15 -48.06 8.94 8.84
C PRO A 15 -49.15 8.24 9.67
N GLU A 16 -50.12 9.00 10.21
CA GLU A 16 -51.19 8.51 11.08
C GLU A 16 -52.49 8.18 10.32
N GLY A 17 -52.57 8.47 9.02
CA GLY A 17 -53.75 8.18 8.19
C GLY A 17 -54.06 9.23 7.13
N MET A 18 -55.12 8.99 6.35
CA MET A 18 -55.55 9.84 5.25
C MET A 18 -56.87 10.54 5.56
N LYS A 19 -56.93 11.86 5.35
CA LYS A 19 -58.16 12.67 5.48
C LYS A 19 -58.48 13.40 4.17
N LYS A 20 -59.77 13.68 3.95
CA LYS A 20 -60.26 14.41 2.77
C LYS A 20 -60.66 15.83 3.17
N ILE A 21 -60.03 16.84 2.58
CA ILE A 21 -60.25 18.25 2.90
C ILE A 21 -60.97 18.94 1.73
N LEU A 22 -62.02 19.70 2.06
CA LEU A 22 -62.79 20.49 1.11
C LEU A 22 -62.15 21.87 0.90
N SER A 23 -61.86 22.18 -0.36
CA SER A 23 -61.24 23.43 -0.77
C SER A 23 -61.96 24.06 -1.97
N THR A 24 -61.68 25.33 -2.27
CA THR A 24 -62.23 26.03 -3.45
C THR A 24 -61.12 26.59 -4.34
N LYS A 25 -61.40 26.80 -5.64
CA LYS A 25 -60.34 27.20 -6.61
C LYS A 25 -59.71 28.55 -6.31
N ARG A 26 -60.43 29.44 -5.63
CA ARG A 26 -59.96 30.77 -5.19
C ARG A 26 -59.38 30.76 -3.78
N GLU A 27 -59.41 29.63 -3.07
CA GLU A 27 -58.83 29.51 -1.75
C GLU A 27 -57.30 29.62 -1.85
N THR A 28 -56.71 30.42 -0.96
CA THR A 28 -55.25 30.60 -0.92
C THR A 28 -54.58 29.39 -0.29
N ALA A 29 -53.32 29.13 -0.66
CA ALA A 29 -52.53 28.07 -0.05
C ALA A 29 -52.43 28.21 1.48
N ALA A 30 -52.32 29.45 1.98
CA ALA A 30 -52.34 29.75 3.42
C ALA A 30 -53.66 29.37 4.11
N ALA A 31 -54.82 29.67 3.49
CA ALA A 31 -56.12 29.29 4.04
C ALA A 31 -56.33 27.77 4.04
N PHE A 32 -55.85 27.10 2.99
CA PHE A 32 -55.90 25.64 2.89
C PHE A 32 -55.01 24.95 3.93
N LEU A 33 -53.76 25.40 4.13
CA LEU A 33 -52.88 24.84 5.16
C LEU A 33 -53.47 25.02 6.57
N LYS A 34 -54.16 26.12 6.86
CA LYS A 34 -54.88 26.28 8.14
C LYS A 34 -55.99 25.23 8.34
N LYS A 35 -56.71 24.86 7.26
CA LYS A 35 -57.68 23.77 7.34
C LYS A 35 -56.99 22.42 7.57
N VAL A 36 -55.88 22.17 6.89
CA VAL A 36 -55.06 20.97 7.10
C VAL A 36 -54.58 20.87 8.55
N ALA A 37 -54.05 21.97 9.11
CA ALA A 37 -53.62 22.06 10.51
C ALA A 37 -54.76 21.70 11.47
N LYS A 38 -55.95 22.29 11.27
CA LYS A 38 -57.14 22.03 12.07
C LYS A 38 -57.61 20.58 11.98
N GLU A 39 -57.60 20.00 10.78
CA GLU A 39 -58.11 18.64 10.55
C GLU A 39 -57.19 17.56 11.14
N PHE A 40 -55.88 17.82 11.19
CA PHE A 40 -54.87 16.89 11.71
C PHE A 40 -54.37 17.25 13.12
N GLY A 41 -54.89 18.32 13.74
CA GLY A 41 -54.56 18.70 15.11
C GLY A 41 -53.16 19.33 15.28
N PHE A 42 -52.57 19.85 14.20
CA PHE A 42 -51.26 20.51 14.24
C PHE A 42 -51.40 22.02 14.46
N ASN A 43 -50.43 22.63 15.15
CA ASN A 43 -50.23 24.06 15.13
C ASN A 43 -49.77 24.51 13.72
N SER A 44 -50.06 25.74 13.32
CA SER A 44 -49.83 26.29 11.96
C SER A 44 -48.42 26.08 11.39
N ASN A 45 -47.43 25.85 12.26
CA ASN A 45 -46.00 25.73 11.92
C ASN A 45 -45.42 24.32 12.23
N GLY A 46 -46.25 23.35 12.61
CA GLY A 46 -45.79 22.01 13.03
C GLY A 46 -45.80 20.94 11.94
N PHE A 47 -45.96 21.30 10.67
CA PHE A 47 -46.05 20.34 9.57
C PHE A 47 -45.71 20.97 8.21
N SER A 48 -45.20 20.17 7.29
CA SER A 48 -44.99 20.51 5.88
C SER A 48 -45.84 19.61 4.99
N VAL A 49 -46.45 20.18 3.94
CA VAL A 49 -47.27 19.44 2.97
C VAL A 49 -46.61 19.48 1.60
N TYR A 50 -46.44 18.32 0.97
CA TYR A 50 -45.78 18.16 -0.33
C TYR A 50 -46.75 17.58 -1.37
N LEU A 51 -46.53 17.94 -2.64
CA LEU A 51 -47.25 17.37 -3.78
C LEU A 51 -46.88 15.89 -4.01
N ASN A 52 -45.62 15.51 -3.71
CA ASN A 52 -45.10 14.16 -3.97
C ASN A 52 -44.58 13.50 -2.69
N ARG A 53 -44.60 12.14 -2.68
CA ARG A 53 -44.15 11.34 -1.54
C ARG A 53 -42.66 11.51 -1.22
N ASN A 54 -41.83 11.82 -2.21
CA ASN A 54 -40.38 12.05 -2.07
C ASN A 54 -40.01 13.44 -1.53
N LYS A 55 -40.95 14.15 -0.86
CA LYS A 55 -40.76 15.51 -0.31
C LYS A 55 -40.40 16.58 -1.35
N THR A 56 -40.81 16.40 -2.60
CA THR A 56 -40.65 17.42 -3.65
C THR A 56 -41.94 18.20 -3.85
N GLY A 57 -41.82 19.49 -4.19
CA GLY A 57 -42.96 20.37 -4.41
C GLY A 57 -43.71 20.73 -3.12
N GLU A 58 -43.00 21.33 -2.16
CA GLU A 58 -43.58 21.81 -0.91
C GLU A 58 -44.61 22.92 -1.15
N ILE A 59 -45.76 22.79 -0.51
CA ILE A 59 -46.81 23.80 -0.52
C ILE A 59 -46.51 24.79 0.59
N LEU A 60 -45.90 25.91 0.22
CA LEU A 60 -45.61 27.00 1.15
C LEU A 60 -46.87 27.82 1.46
N SER A 61 -46.95 28.34 2.69
CA SER A 61 -48.02 29.23 3.14
C SER A 61 -47.94 30.59 2.44
N GLN A 62 -48.51 30.67 1.24
CA GLN A 62 -48.54 31.88 0.41
C GLN A 62 -49.98 32.32 0.11
N ASN A 63 -50.20 33.62 -0.12
CA ASN A 63 -51.49 34.18 -0.55
C ASN A 63 -51.79 33.96 -2.05
N LYS A 64 -51.25 32.88 -2.64
CA LYS A 64 -51.56 32.47 -4.01
C LYS A 64 -52.72 31.49 -3.99
N ALA A 65 -53.64 31.62 -4.94
CA ALA A 65 -54.75 30.69 -5.12
C ALA A 65 -54.22 29.29 -5.45
N LEU A 66 -54.86 28.25 -4.90
CA LEU A 66 -54.48 26.85 -5.13
C LEU A 66 -54.47 26.46 -6.62
N SER A 67 -55.27 27.13 -7.45
CA SER A 67 -55.29 26.93 -8.90
C SER A 67 -53.94 27.21 -9.58
N LEU A 68 -53.12 28.10 -9.01
CA LEU A 68 -51.79 28.43 -9.53
C LEU A 68 -50.72 27.39 -9.14
N LEU A 69 -51.00 26.53 -8.15
CA LEU A 69 -50.12 25.45 -7.71
C LEU A 69 -50.35 24.13 -8.48
N LYS A 70 -51.14 24.17 -9.57
CA LYS A 70 -51.50 23.03 -10.42
C LYS A 70 -52.22 21.88 -9.70
N ILE A 71 -52.82 22.14 -8.53
CA ILE A 71 -53.56 21.16 -7.73
C ILE A 71 -54.99 21.02 -8.27
N LYS A 72 -55.43 19.79 -8.54
CA LYS A 72 -56.75 19.45 -9.11
C LYS A 72 -57.63 18.68 -8.11
N HIS A 73 -58.92 18.56 -8.44
CA HIS A 73 -59.86 17.74 -7.67
C HIS A 73 -59.39 16.29 -7.61
N GLY A 74 -59.27 15.73 -6.40
CA GLY A 74 -58.89 14.33 -6.18
C GLY A 74 -57.40 14.06 -5.97
N ASP A 75 -56.55 15.07 -6.10
CA ASP A 75 -55.10 14.95 -5.91
C ASP A 75 -54.75 14.52 -4.48
N MET A 76 -53.63 13.78 -4.37
CA MET A 76 -53.09 13.27 -3.11
C MET A 76 -51.87 14.08 -2.70
N LEU A 77 -51.91 14.63 -1.50
CA LEU A 77 -50.84 15.41 -0.88
C LEU A 77 -50.27 14.65 0.31
N PHE A 78 -49.00 14.87 0.61
CA PHE A 78 -48.27 14.16 1.66
C PHE A 78 -47.88 15.14 2.76
N LEU A 79 -48.41 14.93 3.97
CA LEU A 79 -48.13 15.72 5.15
C LEU A 79 -47.06 15.04 5.99
N TYR A 80 -46.04 15.78 6.38
CA TYR A 80 -45.03 15.35 7.34
C TYR A 80 -45.01 16.32 8.53
N PRO A 81 -45.19 15.83 9.77
CA PRO A 81 -45.04 16.67 10.95
C PRO A 81 -43.59 17.13 11.11
N SER A 82 -43.41 18.41 11.39
CA SER A 82 -42.14 19.00 11.82
C SER A 82 -42.07 18.82 13.33
N GLY A 83 -41.03 18.15 13.82
CA GLY A 83 -40.96 17.58 15.18
C GLY A 83 -41.27 18.52 16.36
N THR A 84 -41.75 17.89 17.44
CA THR A 84 -42.05 18.38 18.81
C THR A 84 -41.09 19.41 19.39
N PRO A 85 -41.53 20.35 20.26
CA PRO A 85 -40.64 21.08 21.16
C PRO A 85 -40.17 20.12 22.27
N GLY A 86 -38.88 19.83 22.25
CA GLY A 86 -38.29 18.57 22.68
C GLY A 86 -37.75 17.90 21.43
N SER A 87 -36.61 18.40 20.97
CA SER A 87 -36.27 18.68 19.57
C SER A 87 -36.66 20.11 19.14
N MET A 88 -35.83 20.68 18.28
CA MET A 88 -35.93 22.00 17.62
C MET A 88 -35.88 23.28 18.48
N GLY A 89 -34.97 24.16 18.05
CA GLY A 89 -35.01 25.58 18.32
C GLY A 89 -33.76 26.33 17.87
N GLU A 90 -33.48 26.36 16.56
CA GLU A 90 -32.81 27.56 16.02
C GLU A 90 -33.90 28.58 15.68
N VAL A 91 -33.65 29.83 16.03
CA VAL A 91 -34.40 30.98 15.53
C VAL A 91 -33.38 31.91 14.89
N MET A 92 -33.51 32.14 13.58
CA MET A 92 -33.13 33.42 12.98
C MET A 92 -34.00 33.71 11.77
N ASP A 93 -34.44 34.96 11.73
CA ASP A 93 -34.96 35.72 10.60
C ASP A 93 -34.62 37.18 11.01
N VAL A 94 -34.07 38.12 10.23
CA VAL A 94 -34.29 38.48 8.81
C VAL A 94 -33.11 39.32 8.28
N ALA A 95 -32.71 39.05 7.03
CA ALA A 95 -32.14 39.89 5.95
C ALA A 95 -31.02 40.94 6.20
N SER A 96 -29.95 40.84 5.39
CA SER A 96 -29.68 41.71 4.21
C SER A 96 -28.18 41.81 3.90
N SER A 97 -27.81 41.40 2.68
CA SER A 97 -26.68 41.86 1.83
C SER A 97 -25.48 42.59 2.49
N SER A 98 -24.32 41.92 2.54
CA SER A 98 -23.05 42.35 1.91
C SER A 98 -21.84 41.59 2.49
N SER A 99 -20.94 41.17 1.59
CA SER A 99 -19.51 40.85 1.81
C SER A 99 -19.08 39.85 2.90
N SER A 100 -18.46 38.76 2.43
CA SER A 100 -17.35 38.00 3.04
C SER A 100 -17.49 37.54 4.50
N SER A 101 -17.91 36.27 4.68
CA SER A 101 -17.35 35.38 5.72
C SER A 101 -17.86 33.95 5.53
N SER A 102 -16.92 33.02 5.49
CA SER A 102 -17.01 31.56 5.43
C SER A 102 -18.05 30.94 6.37
N LEU A 103 -18.91 30.06 5.84
CA LEU A 103 -19.69 29.07 6.60
C LEU A 103 -18.98 27.71 6.56
N PRO A 104 -19.07 26.92 7.64
CA PRO A 104 -18.24 25.75 7.84
C PRO A 104 -18.66 24.66 6.86
N SER A 105 -17.72 24.26 6.01
CA SER A 105 -17.77 22.92 5.46
C SER A 105 -17.91 21.96 6.63
N SER A 106 -18.86 21.02 6.55
CA SER A 106 -18.66 19.74 7.21
C SER A 106 -17.39 19.17 6.58
N SER A 107 -16.24 19.49 7.16
CA SER A 107 -14.99 18.91 6.76
C SER A 107 -15.15 17.42 7.03
N ALA A 108 -15.45 16.67 5.96
CA ALA A 108 -14.93 15.32 5.88
C ALA A 108 -13.48 15.41 6.40
N PRO A 109 -13.04 14.49 7.28
CA PRO A 109 -11.69 14.53 7.80
C PRO A 109 -10.76 14.80 6.62
N GLN A 110 -9.91 15.84 6.72
CA GLN A 110 -8.96 16.15 5.66
C GLN A 110 -7.91 15.03 5.65
N ILE A 111 -8.29 13.90 5.04
CA ILE A 111 -7.42 12.76 4.83
C ILE A 111 -6.38 13.22 3.81
N LEU A 112 -5.15 13.35 4.28
CA LEU A 112 -4.03 13.67 3.42
C LEU A 112 -3.67 12.40 2.62
N GLU A 113 -4.09 12.37 1.35
CA GLU A 113 -3.69 11.32 0.42
C GLU A 113 -2.22 11.47 0.03
N ASP A 114 -1.60 10.38 -0.43
CA ASP A 114 -0.22 10.40 -0.91
C ASP A 114 -0.05 11.39 -2.07
N GLU A 115 1.13 11.99 -2.20
CA GLU A 115 1.45 12.98 -3.24
C GLU A 115 1.14 12.46 -4.66
N ILE A 116 1.45 11.18 -4.91
CA ILE A 116 1.16 10.52 -6.19
C ILE A 116 -0.34 10.42 -6.46
N ASP A 117 -1.18 10.18 -5.45
CA ASP A 117 -2.63 10.10 -5.63
C ASP A 117 -3.23 11.47 -5.91
N GLN A 118 -2.73 12.51 -5.24
CA GLN A 118 -3.13 13.89 -5.49
C GLN A 118 -2.73 14.33 -6.90
N TYR A 119 -1.57 13.89 -7.39
CA TYR A 119 -1.10 14.14 -8.74
C TYR A 119 -1.97 13.42 -9.78
N LEU A 120 -2.19 12.11 -9.64
CA LEU A 120 -3.00 11.30 -10.57
C LEU A 120 -4.48 11.72 -10.56
N ALA A 121 -5.02 12.15 -9.41
CA ALA A 121 -6.40 12.63 -9.32
C ALA A 121 -6.67 13.90 -10.15
N LYS A 122 -5.64 14.68 -10.50
CA LYS A 122 -5.75 15.86 -11.37
C LYS A 122 -5.71 15.51 -12.85
N GLN A 123 -5.21 14.33 -13.22
CA GLN A 123 -5.13 13.89 -14.61
C GLN A 123 -6.45 13.26 -15.08
N ASP A 124 -6.80 13.44 -16.36
CA ASP A 124 -8.00 12.81 -16.93
C ASP A 124 -7.79 11.34 -17.30
N GLY A 125 -6.54 10.95 -17.61
CA GLY A 125 -6.17 9.60 -18.01
C GLY A 125 -6.73 9.18 -19.37
N LYS A 126 -7.21 10.12 -20.19
CA LYS A 126 -7.86 9.77 -21.46
C LYS A 126 -6.83 9.35 -22.49
N ILE A 127 -7.15 8.29 -23.23
CA ILE A 127 -6.28 7.75 -24.27
C ILE A 127 -6.67 8.39 -25.60
N TYR A 128 -5.86 9.34 -26.06
CA TYR A 128 -6.10 10.06 -27.31
C TYR A 128 -5.66 9.24 -28.52
N ARG A 129 -6.61 8.97 -29.42
CA ARG A 129 -6.36 8.22 -30.66
C ARG A 129 -6.30 9.16 -31.86
N ASN A 130 -5.43 8.82 -32.80
CA ASN A 130 -5.37 9.51 -34.09
C ASN A 130 -6.58 9.15 -34.95
N ARG A 131 -6.87 9.99 -35.96
CA ARG A 131 -7.94 9.73 -36.92
C ARG A 131 -7.60 8.49 -37.74
N ASP A 132 -8.49 7.51 -37.73
CA ASP A 132 -8.39 6.34 -38.60
C ASP A 132 -8.67 6.75 -40.07
N PRO A 133 -7.73 6.59 -41.00
CA PRO A 133 -7.92 6.99 -42.40
C PRO A 133 -9.05 6.25 -43.12
N GLN A 134 -9.40 5.04 -42.69
CA GLN A 134 -10.40 4.18 -43.33
C GLN A 134 -11.77 4.25 -42.67
N LEU A 135 -11.81 4.36 -41.34
CA LEU A 135 -13.06 4.31 -40.56
C LEU A 135 -13.63 5.71 -40.22
N CYS A 136 -12.79 6.75 -40.18
CA CYS A 136 -13.27 8.10 -39.86
C CYS A 136 -13.78 8.84 -41.10
N ARG A 137 -15.11 8.99 -41.21
CA ARG A 137 -15.78 9.77 -42.26
C ARG A 137 -16.15 11.20 -41.81
N HIS A 138 -15.17 11.95 -41.33
CA HIS A 138 -15.37 13.34 -40.90
C HIS A 138 -14.14 14.20 -41.21
N GLY A 139 -14.33 15.52 -41.25
CA GLY A 139 -13.26 16.49 -41.45
C GLY A 139 -12.25 16.53 -40.28
N PRO A 140 -11.17 17.34 -40.39
CA PRO A 140 -10.07 17.36 -39.42
C PRO A 140 -10.46 17.69 -37.98
N MET A 141 -11.50 18.52 -37.78
CA MET A 141 -12.00 18.93 -36.46
C MET A 141 -13.18 18.08 -35.95
N GLY A 142 -13.69 17.16 -36.78
CA GLY A 142 -14.74 16.23 -36.36
C GLY A 142 -14.16 15.13 -35.46
N LYS A 143 -15.01 14.54 -34.62
CA LYS A 143 -14.70 13.31 -33.90
C LYS A 143 -15.82 12.29 -34.13
N CYS A 144 -15.47 11.02 -34.30
CA CYS A 144 -16.41 9.90 -34.32
C CYS A 144 -15.98 8.82 -33.32
N VAL A 145 -16.75 7.74 -33.23
CA VAL A 145 -16.48 6.58 -32.36
C VAL A 145 -15.08 5.96 -32.54
N HIS A 146 -14.46 6.12 -33.71
CA HIS A 146 -13.13 5.56 -34.00
C HIS A 146 -11.96 6.47 -33.61
N CYS A 147 -12.19 7.76 -33.32
CA CYS A 147 -11.14 8.71 -32.95
C CYS A 147 -11.46 9.53 -31.69
N VAL A 148 -12.62 9.29 -31.06
CA VAL A 148 -12.90 9.81 -29.72
C VAL A 148 -11.90 9.20 -28.74
N PRO A 149 -11.36 9.99 -27.78
CA PRO A 149 -10.49 9.46 -26.75
C PRO A 149 -11.18 8.34 -25.98
N LEU A 150 -10.45 7.27 -25.70
CA LEU A 150 -10.94 6.18 -24.86
C LEU A 150 -10.79 6.56 -23.39
N GLU A 151 -11.66 5.96 -22.57
CA GLU A 151 -11.58 6.09 -21.12
C GLU A 151 -10.44 5.19 -20.59
N PRO A 152 -9.79 5.55 -19.47
CA PRO A 152 -8.63 4.81 -18.93
C PRO A 152 -8.94 3.36 -18.52
N PHE A 153 -10.22 3.02 -18.37
CA PHE A 153 -10.71 1.69 -17.97
C PHE A 153 -11.30 0.88 -19.13
N ASP A 154 -11.04 1.29 -20.38
CA ASP A 154 -11.49 0.59 -21.59
C ASP A 154 -10.80 -0.80 -21.69
N GLU A 155 -11.60 -1.86 -21.58
CA GLU A 155 -11.09 -3.24 -21.51
C GLU A 155 -10.45 -3.68 -22.82
N ASP A 156 -10.99 -3.24 -23.97
CA ASP A 156 -10.42 -3.55 -25.27
C ASP A 156 -9.02 -2.94 -25.40
N TYR A 157 -8.84 -1.66 -25.05
CA TYR A 157 -7.52 -1.03 -25.09
C TYR A 157 -6.50 -1.75 -24.20
N LEU A 158 -6.85 -2.03 -22.94
CA LEU A 158 -5.95 -2.68 -21.98
C LEU A 158 -5.51 -4.08 -22.45
N ASN A 159 -6.40 -4.84 -23.10
CA ASN A 159 -6.10 -6.16 -23.66
C ASN A 159 -5.20 -6.11 -24.91
N HIS A 160 -5.19 -4.99 -25.65
CA HIS A 160 -4.35 -4.81 -26.85
C HIS A 160 -2.94 -4.27 -26.55
N LEU A 161 -2.65 -3.88 -25.30
CA LEU A 161 -1.30 -3.49 -24.89
C LEU A 161 -0.35 -4.70 -24.97
N ASP A 162 0.95 -4.43 -25.13
CA ASP A 162 1.99 -5.45 -25.15
C ASP A 162 2.97 -5.21 -23.99
N PRO A 163 2.93 -6.02 -22.92
CA PRO A 163 2.02 -7.15 -22.69
C PRO A 163 0.59 -6.73 -22.32
N PRO A 164 -0.41 -7.61 -22.51
CA PRO A 164 -1.80 -7.31 -22.15
C PRO A 164 -1.95 -7.00 -20.67
N VAL A 165 -2.65 -5.91 -20.36
CA VAL A 165 -2.87 -5.45 -18.99
C VAL A 165 -4.11 -6.13 -18.41
N LYS A 166 -3.91 -7.10 -17.53
CA LYS A 166 -4.98 -7.90 -16.89
C LYS A 166 -5.84 -7.10 -15.90
N HIS A 167 -5.26 -6.07 -15.29
CA HIS A 167 -5.86 -5.29 -14.20
C HIS A 167 -5.77 -3.80 -14.52
N MET A 168 -6.88 -3.08 -14.42
CA MET A 168 -6.84 -1.62 -14.54
C MET A 168 -6.20 -1.00 -13.29
N SER A 169 -5.60 0.18 -13.43
CA SER A 169 -5.08 0.92 -12.28
C SER A 169 -6.21 1.31 -11.32
N PHE A 170 -5.91 1.43 -10.03
CA PHE A 170 -6.89 1.85 -9.03
C PHE A 170 -7.51 3.23 -9.35
N HIS A 171 -6.72 4.16 -9.90
CA HIS A 171 -7.22 5.46 -10.33
C HIS A 171 -8.15 5.35 -11.54
N ALA A 172 -7.89 4.46 -12.51
CA ALA A 172 -8.83 4.16 -13.58
C ALA A 172 -10.14 3.54 -13.05
N TYR A 173 -10.05 2.68 -12.02
CA TYR A 173 -11.23 2.13 -11.34
C TYR A 173 -12.06 3.21 -10.63
N ILE A 174 -11.42 4.15 -9.93
CA ILE A 174 -12.10 5.33 -9.35
C ILE A 174 -12.80 6.14 -10.46
N ARG A 175 -12.15 6.37 -11.60
CA ARG A 175 -12.77 7.07 -12.74
C ARG A 175 -13.99 6.32 -13.27
N LYS A 176 -13.94 4.99 -13.33
CA LYS A 176 -15.08 4.15 -13.74
C LYS A 176 -16.28 4.33 -12.80
N LEU A 177 -16.06 4.39 -11.49
CA LEU A 177 -17.12 4.61 -10.50
C LEU A 177 -17.66 6.05 -10.51
N THR A 178 -16.79 7.03 -10.78
CA THR A 178 -17.14 8.46 -10.71
C THR A 178 -17.61 9.06 -12.05
N GLY A 179 -17.43 8.35 -13.17
CA GLY A 179 -17.69 8.80 -14.54
C GLY A 179 -19.16 8.96 -14.96
N GLY A 180 -20.11 8.84 -14.02
CA GLY A 180 -21.55 8.99 -14.27
C GLY A 180 -22.08 10.42 -14.16
N ALA A 181 -23.38 10.59 -14.40
CA ALA A 181 -24.08 11.88 -14.30
C ALA A 181 -23.94 12.53 -12.90
N ASP A 182 -23.81 11.71 -11.86
CA ASP A 182 -23.67 12.14 -10.47
C ASP A 182 -22.24 12.54 -10.08
N LYS A 183 -21.27 12.43 -11.00
CA LYS A 183 -19.85 12.79 -10.80
C LYS A 183 -19.24 12.24 -9.50
N GLY A 184 -19.64 11.03 -9.11
CA GLY A 184 -19.13 10.39 -7.89
C GLY A 184 -19.77 10.84 -6.58
N LYS A 185 -20.84 11.65 -6.59
CA LYS A 185 -21.49 12.18 -5.37
C LYS A 185 -21.95 11.08 -4.39
N PHE A 186 -22.24 9.89 -4.88
CA PHE A 186 -22.68 8.74 -4.09
C PHE A 186 -21.68 7.58 -4.08
N VAL A 187 -20.47 7.79 -4.60
CA VAL A 187 -19.44 6.75 -4.60
C VAL A 187 -18.82 6.71 -3.20
N ALA A 188 -19.04 5.61 -2.51
CA ALA A 188 -18.39 5.27 -1.25
C ALA A 188 -17.65 3.94 -1.43
N LEU A 189 -16.33 3.96 -1.24
CA LEU A 189 -15.51 2.75 -1.25
C LEU A 189 -15.55 2.13 0.16
N GLU A 190 -16.50 1.22 0.38
CA GLU A 190 -16.67 0.54 1.66
C GLU A 190 -15.65 -0.59 1.83
N ASN A 191 -14.96 -0.62 2.98
CA ASN A 191 -14.12 -1.76 3.33
C ASN A 191 -14.99 -2.93 3.75
N ILE A 192 -14.63 -4.13 3.30
CA ILE A 192 -15.31 -5.36 3.71
C ILE A 192 -15.00 -5.59 5.19
N SER A 193 -16.01 -5.99 5.96
CA SER A 193 -15.85 -6.42 7.36
C SER A 193 -16.59 -7.71 7.61
N CYS A 194 -15.89 -8.65 8.24
CA CYS A 194 -16.38 -9.96 8.64
C CYS A 194 -16.88 -9.96 10.10
N LYS A 195 -16.77 -8.83 10.81
CA LYS A 195 -17.15 -8.70 12.21
C LYS A 195 -18.62 -8.33 12.35
N ILE A 196 -19.24 -8.77 13.45
CA ILE A 196 -20.59 -8.35 13.82
C ILE A 196 -20.57 -6.85 14.12
N ARG A 197 -21.50 -6.10 13.52
CA ARG A 197 -21.61 -4.66 13.78
C ARG A 197 -21.94 -4.42 15.25
N SER A 198 -21.13 -3.58 15.89
CA SER A 198 -21.33 -3.18 17.30
C SER A 198 -22.55 -2.28 17.46
N GLY A 199 -23.17 -2.30 18.64
CA GLY A 199 -24.26 -1.39 19.01
C GLY A 199 -25.67 -1.88 18.68
N CYS A 200 -25.89 -3.21 18.57
CA CYS A 200 -27.24 -3.75 18.49
C CYS A 200 -27.82 -3.94 19.90
N GLU A 201 -28.86 -3.16 20.25
CA GLU A 201 -29.51 -3.24 21.56
C GLU A 201 -30.66 -4.27 21.61
N GLY A 202 -31.00 -4.89 20.47
CA GLY A 202 -32.18 -5.75 20.34
C GLY A 202 -31.96 -7.22 20.71
N HIS A 203 -30.74 -7.63 21.04
CA HIS A 203 -30.38 -8.98 21.45
C HIS A 203 -29.13 -8.97 22.33
N PRO A 204 -28.90 -10.02 23.15
CA PRO A 204 -27.63 -10.22 23.85
C PRO A 204 -26.44 -10.29 22.88
N PRO A 205 -25.20 -9.96 23.31
CA PRO A 205 -24.02 -10.08 22.47
C PRO A 205 -23.79 -11.53 22.02
N TRP A 206 -23.02 -11.70 20.94
CA TRP A 206 -22.57 -13.03 20.50
C TRP A 206 -21.82 -13.74 21.65
N PRO A 207 -22.07 -15.04 21.89
CA PRO A 207 -22.82 -16.00 21.08
C PRO A 207 -24.31 -16.15 21.38
N GLU A 208 -24.83 -15.44 22.38
CA GLU A 208 -26.20 -15.63 22.88
C GLU A 208 -27.27 -15.05 21.95
N GLY A 209 -26.92 -14.09 21.09
CA GLY A 209 -27.84 -13.52 20.10
C GLY A 209 -27.15 -12.86 18.91
N ILE A 210 -27.78 -12.98 17.74
CA ILE A 210 -27.41 -12.24 16.53
C ILE A 210 -28.70 -11.90 15.75
N CYS A 211 -28.75 -10.72 15.14
CA CYS A 211 -29.83 -10.33 14.24
C CYS A 211 -29.32 -10.01 12.83
N THR A 212 -30.22 -10.00 11.85
CA THR A 212 -29.90 -9.68 10.45
C THR A 212 -29.35 -8.28 10.22
N LYS A 213 -29.50 -7.36 11.18
CA LYS A 213 -28.98 -5.99 11.08
C LYS A 213 -27.51 -5.88 11.51
N CYS A 214 -27.07 -6.72 12.46
CA CYS A 214 -25.70 -6.71 12.96
C CYS A 214 -24.84 -7.80 12.29
N GLN A 215 -25.46 -8.87 11.80
CA GLN A 215 -24.80 -9.95 11.10
C GLN A 215 -24.10 -9.42 9.84
N PRO A 216 -22.80 -9.68 9.67
CA PRO A 216 -22.11 -9.34 8.44
C PRO A 216 -22.63 -10.24 7.31
N SER A 217 -22.76 -9.65 6.12
CA SER A 217 -23.22 -10.37 4.94
C SER A 217 -22.23 -11.48 4.56
N ALA A 218 -22.75 -12.57 3.97
CA ALA A 218 -21.91 -13.58 3.35
C ALA A 218 -20.99 -12.94 2.30
N ILE A 219 -19.74 -13.39 2.25
CA ILE A 219 -18.72 -12.85 1.37
C ILE A 219 -18.66 -13.75 0.13
N THR A 220 -18.76 -13.16 -1.06
CA THR A 220 -18.50 -13.87 -2.31
C THR A 220 -17.22 -13.34 -2.93
N LEU A 221 -16.18 -14.16 -2.92
CA LEU A 221 -14.87 -13.88 -3.47
C LEU A 221 -14.96 -13.80 -5.00
N ASN A 222 -14.75 -12.59 -5.50
CA ASN A 222 -14.62 -12.33 -6.93
C ASN A 222 -13.18 -11.92 -7.26
N ARG A 223 -12.71 -12.25 -8.47
CA ARG A 223 -11.40 -11.75 -8.94
C ARG A 223 -11.43 -10.22 -9.01
N GLN A 224 -10.51 -9.58 -8.29
CA GLN A 224 -10.41 -8.12 -8.25
C GLN A 224 -9.97 -7.60 -9.62
N LYS A 225 -10.70 -6.65 -10.20
CA LYS A 225 -10.44 -6.15 -11.56
C LYS A 225 -9.42 -5.01 -11.65
N TYR A 226 -8.92 -4.56 -10.51
CA TYR A 226 -7.99 -3.45 -10.38
C TYR A 226 -6.89 -3.78 -9.38
N ARG A 227 -5.79 -3.03 -9.45
CA ARG A 227 -4.67 -3.12 -8.51
C ARG A 227 -4.21 -1.74 -8.06
N HIS A 228 -3.63 -1.65 -6.87
CA HIS A 228 -3.18 -0.38 -6.30
C HIS A 228 -1.80 0.02 -6.84
N VAL A 229 -0.96 -0.96 -7.16
CA VAL A 229 0.34 -0.78 -7.81
C VAL A 229 0.36 -1.62 -9.09
N ASP A 230 0.80 -1.02 -10.19
CA ASP A 230 0.80 -1.62 -11.52
C ASP A 230 2.13 -2.23 -11.92
N ASN A 231 3.22 -1.79 -11.30
CA ASN A 231 4.56 -2.27 -11.60
C ASN A 231 5.48 -2.11 -10.38
N ILE A 232 6.36 -3.09 -10.16
CA ILE A 232 7.44 -3.02 -9.17
C ILE A 232 8.75 -2.87 -9.96
N MET A 233 9.49 -1.81 -9.71
CA MET A 233 10.74 -1.55 -10.43
C MET A 233 11.90 -1.45 -9.46
N PHE A 234 12.87 -2.36 -9.57
CA PHE A 234 14.15 -2.21 -8.88
C PHE A 234 15.00 -1.20 -9.65
N GLU A 235 15.54 -0.18 -8.98
CA GLU A 235 16.30 0.88 -9.65
C GLU A 235 17.51 0.35 -10.43
N ASN A 236 18.15 -0.71 -9.92
CA ASN A 236 19.28 -1.38 -10.55
C ASN A 236 19.40 -2.84 -10.05
N HIS A 237 20.17 -3.64 -10.78
CA HIS A 237 20.38 -5.06 -10.44
C HIS A 237 21.15 -5.27 -9.13
N THR A 238 22.00 -4.31 -8.74
CA THR A 238 22.87 -4.48 -7.56
C THR A 238 22.09 -4.58 -6.26
N ILE A 239 20.92 -3.94 -6.18
CA ILE A 239 20.02 -4.04 -5.02
C ILE A 239 19.57 -5.48 -4.81
N ALA A 240 19.06 -6.10 -5.89
CA ALA A 240 18.60 -7.47 -5.88
C ALA A 240 19.75 -8.46 -5.63
N ASP A 241 20.90 -8.25 -6.28
CA ASP A 241 22.06 -9.12 -6.12
C ASP A 241 22.62 -9.11 -4.69
N ARG A 242 22.71 -7.93 -4.05
CA ARG A 242 23.16 -7.81 -2.66
C ARG A 242 22.24 -8.55 -1.68
N PHE A 243 20.94 -8.53 -1.93
CA PHE A 243 19.97 -9.29 -1.14
C PHE A 243 20.15 -10.81 -1.32
N LEU A 244 20.30 -11.27 -2.57
CA LEU A 244 20.52 -12.67 -2.90
C LEU A 244 21.86 -13.24 -2.40
N ASP A 245 22.86 -12.40 -2.17
CA ASP A 245 24.17 -12.83 -1.64
C ASP A 245 24.04 -13.59 -0.31
N PHE A 246 23.05 -13.27 0.52
CA PHE A 246 22.80 -14.02 1.75
C PHE A 246 22.48 -15.49 1.46
N TRP A 247 21.53 -15.74 0.55
CA TRP A 247 21.15 -17.09 0.15
C TRP A 247 22.30 -17.81 -0.55
N ARG A 248 23.04 -17.13 -1.45
CA ARG A 248 24.18 -17.71 -2.16
C ARG A 248 25.27 -18.22 -1.20
N LYS A 249 25.49 -17.54 -0.07
CA LYS A 249 26.51 -17.91 0.94
C LYS A 249 26.00 -18.94 1.94
N THR A 250 24.73 -18.88 2.34
CA THR A 250 24.19 -19.72 3.44
C THR A 250 23.35 -20.90 2.98
N GLY A 251 22.70 -20.80 1.81
CA GLY A 251 21.63 -21.70 1.37
C GLY A 251 20.32 -21.54 2.14
N ASN A 252 20.21 -20.60 3.08
CA ASN A 252 19.00 -20.34 3.85
C ASN A 252 18.18 -19.23 3.20
N GLN A 253 16.86 -19.29 3.37
CA GLN A 253 15.97 -18.25 2.87
C GLN A 253 16.14 -16.94 3.64
N ARG A 254 15.77 -15.83 3.00
CA ARG A 254 15.88 -14.49 3.55
C ARG A 254 14.68 -13.64 3.18
N MET A 255 14.37 -12.67 4.04
CA MET A 255 13.35 -11.64 3.85
C MET A 255 13.94 -10.24 4.02
N GLY A 256 13.39 -9.26 3.29
CA GLY A 256 13.71 -7.85 3.46
C GLY A 256 12.50 -6.94 3.20
N TYR A 257 12.51 -5.76 3.80
CA TYR A 257 11.56 -4.69 3.49
C TYR A 257 12.09 -3.83 2.34
N LEU A 258 11.23 -3.57 1.36
CA LEU A 258 11.53 -2.75 0.20
C LEU A 258 11.32 -1.28 0.55
N TYR A 259 12.37 -0.48 0.48
CA TYR A 259 12.34 0.97 0.66
C TYR A 259 12.47 1.68 -0.67
N GLY A 260 11.58 2.65 -0.89
CA GLY A 260 11.34 3.18 -2.21
C GLY A 260 10.34 4.33 -2.24
N ARG A 261 9.78 4.58 -3.43
CA ARG A 261 8.78 5.62 -3.67
C ARG A 261 7.74 5.16 -4.68
N TYR A 262 6.57 5.79 -4.65
CA TYR A 262 5.53 5.56 -5.65
C TYR A 262 5.59 6.65 -6.72
N THR A 263 5.78 6.25 -7.98
CA THR A 263 5.86 7.15 -9.13
C THR A 263 4.80 6.82 -10.17
N GLU A 264 4.60 7.71 -11.13
CA GLU A 264 3.67 7.50 -12.24
C GLU A 264 4.20 6.44 -13.21
N HIS A 265 3.39 5.42 -13.51
CA HIS A 265 3.67 4.46 -14.55
C HIS A 265 2.99 4.86 -15.85
N LYS A 266 3.77 5.32 -16.84
CA LYS A 266 3.24 5.91 -18.07
C LYS A 266 2.67 4.91 -19.08
N ASP A 267 3.07 3.65 -18.99
CA ASP A 267 2.62 2.61 -19.95
C ASP A 267 1.20 2.12 -19.66
N ILE A 268 0.68 2.41 -18.45
CA ILE A 268 -0.67 2.07 -18.02
C ILE A 268 -1.42 3.35 -17.66
N PRO A 269 -2.64 3.59 -18.19
CA PRO A 269 -3.42 4.79 -17.87
C PRO A 269 -3.62 4.97 -16.37
N LEU A 270 -3.17 6.12 -15.85
CA LEU A 270 -3.21 6.46 -14.41
C LEU A 270 -2.53 5.41 -13.52
N GLY A 271 -1.52 4.73 -14.04
CA GLY A 271 -0.83 3.65 -13.35
C GLY A 271 0.16 4.14 -12.29
N ILE A 272 0.39 3.30 -11.27
CA ILE A 272 1.38 3.55 -10.21
C ILE A 272 2.50 2.53 -10.30
N ARG A 273 3.75 3.00 -10.22
CA ARG A 273 4.94 2.17 -10.08
C ARG A 273 5.51 2.30 -8.66
N ALA A 274 5.89 1.18 -8.04
CA ALA A 274 6.71 1.17 -6.84
C ALA A 274 8.18 1.05 -7.25
N GLU A 275 8.95 2.13 -7.08
CA GLU A 275 10.39 2.16 -7.36
C GLU A 275 11.15 1.80 -6.09
N VAL A 276 11.93 0.72 -6.13
CA VAL A 276 12.70 0.19 -5.01
C VAL A 276 14.14 0.69 -5.09
N ALA A 277 14.55 1.47 -4.10
CA ALA A 277 15.88 2.05 -3.99
C ALA A 277 16.81 1.26 -3.06
N ALA A 278 16.26 0.60 -2.03
CA ALA A 278 17.03 -0.21 -1.08
C ALA A 278 16.18 -1.34 -0.49
N ILE A 279 16.86 -2.34 0.07
CA ILE A 279 16.24 -3.45 0.81
C ILE A 279 16.83 -3.43 2.22
N TYR A 280 15.98 -3.29 3.24
CA TYR A 280 16.36 -3.39 4.64
C TYR A 280 16.08 -4.81 5.14
N GLU A 281 17.02 -5.45 5.83
CA GLU A 281 16.82 -6.80 6.35
C GLU A 281 16.52 -6.75 7.85
N PRO A 282 15.25 -6.96 8.29
CA PRO A 282 14.93 -6.96 9.72
C PRO A 282 15.52 -8.19 10.43
N PRO A 283 15.60 -8.17 11.78
CA PRO A 283 15.93 -9.35 12.58
C PRO A 283 15.02 -10.53 12.24
N GLN A 284 15.61 -11.67 11.90
CA GLN A 284 14.88 -12.84 11.40
C GLN A 284 15.69 -14.13 11.57
N ILE A 285 14.99 -15.26 11.64
CA ILE A 285 15.56 -16.61 11.64
C ILE A 285 15.15 -17.28 10.33
N GLY A 286 16.10 -17.42 9.41
CA GLY A 286 15.92 -18.10 8.13
C GLY A 286 16.54 -19.49 8.14
N THR A 287 15.77 -20.48 7.71
CA THR A 287 16.25 -21.84 7.40
C THR A 287 16.08 -22.10 5.89
N GLN A 288 16.38 -23.31 5.42
CA GLN A 288 16.16 -23.68 4.01
C GLN A 288 14.66 -23.65 3.62
N ASN A 289 13.77 -23.88 4.58
CA ASN A 289 12.33 -24.13 4.33
C ASN A 289 11.39 -23.24 5.17
N SER A 290 11.90 -22.36 6.02
CA SER A 290 11.08 -21.50 6.87
C SER A 290 11.76 -20.17 7.16
N LEU A 291 10.93 -19.15 7.39
CA LEU A 291 11.32 -17.80 7.73
C LEU A 291 10.50 -17.34 8.94
N GLU A 292 11.17 -16.94 10.00
CA GLU A 292 10.55 -16.35 11.18
C GLU A 292 11.05 -14.93 11.35
N LEU A 293 10.12 -13.97 11.43
CA LEU A 293 10.44 -12.57 11.68
C LEU A 293 10.47 -12.31 13.18
N LEU A 294 11.52 -11.64 13.64
CA LEU A 294 11.66 -11.22 15.03
C LEU A 294 11.27 -9.75 15.19
N ASP A 295 11.02 -9.35 16.43
CA ASP A 295 10.75 -7.94 16.74
C ASP A 295 11.99 -7.09 16.42
N ASP A 296 11.76 -5.99 15.70
CA ASP A 296 12.80 -5.06 15.29
C ASP A 296 12.81 -3.82 16.19
N PRO A 297 13.76 -3.69 17.14
CA PRO A 297 13.86 -2.52 18.00
C PRO A 297 14.26 -1.25 17.23
N ARG A 298 14.82 -1.39 16.02
CA ARG A 298 15.32 -0.27 15.20
C ARG A 298 14.32 0.19 14.15
N ALA A 299 13.18 -0.48 14.00
CA ALA A 299 12.19 -0.20 12.95
C ALA A 299 11.79 1.28 12.87
N ALA A 300 11.52 1.92 14.02
CA ALA A 300 11.12 3.33 14.06
C ALA A 300 12.23 4.27 13.54
N ALA A 301 13.49 4.00 13.88
CA ALA A 301 14.63 4.78 13.40
C ALA A 301 14.83 4.59 11.90
N VAL A 302 14.69 3.36 11.39
CA VAL A 302 14.77 3.06 9.95
C VAL A 302 13.70 3.85 9.19
N GLU A 303 12.46 3.85 9.68
CA GLU A 303 11.35 4.56 9.06
C GLU A 303 11.56 6.08 9.06
N GLU A 304 12.08 6.66 10.14
CA GLU A 304 12.39 8.09 10.21
C GLU A 304 13.46 8.50 9.20
N ILE A 305 14.55 7.74 9.10
CA ILE A 305 15.66 8.03 8.17
C ILE A 305 15.18 7.88 6.73
N ALA A 306 14.45 6.81 6.43
CA ALA A 306 13.86 6.60 5.11
C ALA A 306 12.98 7.79 4.74
N ALA A 307 12.11 8.25 5.64
CA ALA A 307 11.25 9.41 5.40
C ALA A 307 12.05 10.68 5.12
N LYS A 308 13.13 10.95 5.88
CA LYS A 308 14.04 12.09 5.63
C LYS A 308 14.67 12.00 4.24
N LEU A 309 15.11 10.81 3.82
CA LEU A 309 15.63 10.53 2.47
C LEU A 309 14.56 10.58 1.36
N GLY A 310 13.27 10.79 1.71
CA GLY A 310 12.17 10.77 0.74
C GLY A 310 11.80 9.36 0.27
N LEU A 311 12.15 8.35 1.06
CA LEU A 311 11.79 6.96 0.86
C LEU A 311 10.72 6.53 1.86
N ARG A 312 9.98 5.50 1.52
CA ARG A 312 9.02 4.84 2.40
C ARG A 312 9.08 3.34 2.19
N LYS A 313 8.55 2.59 3.15
CA LYS A 313 8.35 1.15 3.02
C LYS A 313 7.26 0.90 1.98
N VAL A 314 7.63 0.40 0.80
CA VAL A 314 6.71 0.17 -0.33
C VAL A 314 6.26 -1.27 -0.45
N GLY A 315 6.98 -2.20 0.19
CA GLY A 315 6.67 -3.62 0.15
C GLY A 315 7.65 -4.46 0.94
N TRP A 316 7.63 -5.76 0.68
CA TRP A 316 8.57 -6.74 1.21
C TRP A 316 8.97 -7.74 0.13
N ILE A 317 10.12 -8.35 0.30
CA ILE A 317 10.67 -9.40 -0.56
C ILE A 317 11.09 -10.58 0.31
N PHE A 318 10.87 -11.80 -0.19
CA PHE A 318 11.44 -13.01 0.41
C PHE A 318 11.93 -13.97 -0.66
N THR A 319 12.85 -14.87 -0.28
CA THR A 319 13.38 -15.88 -1.18
C THR A 319 12.67 -17.22 -0.98
N ASP A 320 12.43 -17.91 -2.08
CA ASP A 320 12.10 -19.33 -2.14
C ASP A 320 12.99 -19.98 -3.20
N LEU A 321 14.28 -20.05 -2.87
CA LEU A 321 15.31 -20.53 -3.78
C LEU A 321 15.83 -21.89 -3.35
N LEU A 322 15.76 -22.84 -4.27
CA LEU A 322 16.33 -24.18 -4.12
C LEU A 322 17.36 -24.42 -5.21
N SER A 323 18.60 -24.72 -4.82
CA SER A 323 19.66 -25.02 -5.78
C SER A 323 19.33 -26.30 -6.55
N GLU A 324 19.40 -26.24 -7.88
CA GLU A 324 19.31 -27.42 -8.74
C GLU A 324 20.70 -27.99 -9.01
N ASP A 325 21.61 -27.16 -9.52
CA ASP A 325 23.02 -27.47 -9.66
C ASP A 325 23.88 -26.34 -9.08
N THR A 326 24.55 -26.62 -7.96
CA THR A 326 25.40 -25.66 -7.26
C THR A 326 26.64 -25.25 -8.06
N ARG A 327 27.07 -26.05 -9.06
CA ARG A 327 28.23 -25.74 -9.90
C ARG A 327 27.91 -24.72 -10.98
N ILE A 328 26.70 -24.78 -11.51
CA ILE A 328 26.21 -23.89 -12.58
C ILE A 328 25.53 -22.67 -11.97
N GLY A 329 25.01 -22.78 -10.74
CA GLY A 329 24.25 -21.73 -10.07
C GLY A 329 22.78 -21.69 -10.49
N THR A 330 22.24 -22.81 -11.00
CA THR A 330 20.83 -22.90 -11.38
C THR A 330 19.93 -23.17 -10.18
N VAL A 331 18.69 -22.69 -10.28
CA VAL A 331 17.64 -22.81 -9.27
C VAL A 331 16.43 -23.54 -9.82
N ARG A 332 15.73 -24.28 -8.96
CA ARG A 332 14.55 -25.06 -9.37
C ARG A 332 13.36 -24.14 -9.64
N TYR A 333 12.62 -24.44 -10.72
CA TYR A 333 11.34 -23.79 -11.02
C TYR A 333 10.18 -24.42 -10.24
N THR A 334 10.04 -24.07 -8.95
CA THR A 334 9.05 -24.66 -8.03
C THR A 334 7.66 -24.04 -8.15
N ARG A 335 7.57 -22.75 -8.44
CA ARG A 335 6.33 -21.97 -8.49
C ARG A 335 5.84 -21.83 -9.91
N ASN A 336 4.83 -22.59 -10.30
CA ASN A 336 4.31 -22.58 -11.66
C ASN A 336 2.82 -22.92 -11.69
N LYS A 337 2.24 -22.94 -12.89
CA LYS A 337 0.80 -23.21 -13.12
C LYS A 337 0.32 -24.57 -12.58
N ASP A 338 1.22 -25.54 -12.43
CA ASP A 338 0.92 -26.91 -12.01
C ASP A 338 1.13 -27.10 -10.49
N THR A 339 1.66 -26.08 -9.79
CA THR A 339 1.89 -26.07 -8.34
C THR A 339 1.11 -24.93 -7.67
N TYR A 340 1.77 -23.83 -7.33
CA TYR A 340 1.20 -22.62 -6.76
C TYR A 340 2.12 -21.42 -7.01
N PHE A 341 1.56 -20.22 -6.92
CA PHE A 341 2.30 -18.96 -7.05
C PHE A 341 2.65 -18.37 -5.68
N LEU A 342 1.65 -18.27 -4.80
CA LEU A 342 1.83 -17.94 -3.38
C LEU A 342 1.14 -19.01 -2.55
N SER A 343 1.75 -19.36 -1.41
CA SER A 343 1.11 -20.23 -0.43
C SER A 343 0.03 -19.48 0.36
N ALA A 344 -0.89 -20.20 1.00
CA ALA A 344 -1.90 -19.62 1.87
C ALA A 344 -1.27 -18.84 3.05
N GLU A 345 -0.16 -19.34 3.60
CA GLU A 345 0.58 -18.66 4.68
C GLU A 345 1.22 -17.36 4.20
N GLU A 346 1.81 -17.36 3.00
CA GLU A 346 2.35 -16.15 2.37
C GLU A 346 1.25 -15.14 2.05
N CYS A 347 0.07 -15.60 1.61
CA CYS A 347 -1.09 -14.74 1.37
C CYS A 347 -1.60 -14.10 2.67
N ILE A 348 -1.64 -14.86 3.76
CA ILE A 348 -2.03 -14.33 5.08
C ILE A 348 -1.01 -13.29 5.55
N THR A 349 0.29 -13.60 5.42
CA THR A 349 1.39 -12.68 5.78
C THR A 349 1.35 -11.39 4.95
N ALA A 350 1.15 -11.49 3.63
CA ALA A 350 0.98 -10.35 2.75
C ALA A 350 -0.27 -9.53 3.10
N GLY A 351 -1.36 -10.18 3.46
CA GLY A 351 -2.59 -9.53 3.94
C GLY A 351 -2.38 -8.77 5.24
N ASP A 352 -1.65 -9.33 6.20
CA ASP A 352 -1.28 -8.64 7.44
C ASP A 352 -0.43 -7.40 7.15
N PHE A 353 0.62 -7.53 6.33
CA PHE A 353 1.44 -6.38 5.95
C PHE A 353 0.65 -5.29 5.20
N GLN A 354 -0.26 -5.67 4.29
CA GLN A 354 -1.12 -4.70 3.62
C GLN A 354 -2.09 -4.01 4.59
N ASN A 355 -2.60 -4.72 5.60
CA ASN A 355 -3.47 -4.13 6.64
C ASN A 355 -2.71 -3.16 7.55
N ARG A 356 -1.42 -3.40 7.82
CA ARG A 356 -0.55 -2.49 8.57
C ARG A 356 -0.18 -1.22 7.78
N HIS A 357 -0.28 -1.26 6.45
CA HIS A 357 0.04 -0.15 5.55
C HIS A 357 -1.17 0.24 4.68
N PRO A 358 -2.28 0.73 5.28
CA PRO A 358 -3.48 1.08 4.53
C PRO A 358 -3.23 2.27 3.61
N ASN A 359 -3.90 2.29 2.46
CA ASN A 359 -3.83 3.41 1.52
C ASN A 359 -4.86 4.49 1.87
N PRO A 360 -4.46 5.71 2.23
CA PRO A 360 -5.39 6.80 2.50
C PRO A 360 -6.27 7.10 1.28
N CYS A 361 -7.58 7.25 1.48
CA CYS A 361 -8.52 7.45 0.39
C CYS A 361 -9.72 8.27 0.84
N ARG A 362 -9.91 9.44 0.23
CA ARG A 362 -11.03 10.36 0.56
C ARG A 362 -12.41 9.82 0.19
N LEU A 363 -12.47 8.85 -0.73
CA LEU A 363 -13.71 8.24 -1.21
C LEU A 363 -14.19 7.12 -0.29
N SER A 364 -13.38 6.70 0.68
CA SER A 364 -13.78 5.70 1.67
C SER A 364 -14.32 6.37 2.93
N PRO A 365 -15.46 5.90 3.47
CA PRO A 365 -15.96 6.35 4.77
C PRO A 365 -14.97 6.16 5.93
N ASP A 366 -14.14 5.13 5.85
CA ASP A 366 -13.12 4.80 6.87
C ASP A 366 -11.84 5.63 6.72
N GLY A 367 -11.76 6.45 5.66
CA GLY A 367 -10.62 7.28 5.30
C GLY A 367 -9.44 6.54 4.67
N HIS A 368 -9.54 5.23 4.49
CA HIS A 368 -8.57 4.42 3.77
C HIS A 368 -9.24 3.33 2.95
N PHE A 369 -8.61 2.89 1.86
CA PHE A 369 -9.12 1.80 1.04
C PHE A 369 -8.00 1.00 0.40
N GLY A 370 -7.96 -0.29 0.70
CA GLY A 370 -6.92 -1.21 0.26
C GLY A 370 -5.52 -0.78 0.71
N SER A 371 -4.49 -1.20 -0.03
CA SER A 371 -3.10 -0.91 0.27
C SER A 371 -2.25 -0.88 -1.01
N LYS A 372 -1.22 -0.03 -1.05
CA LYS A 372 -0.18 -0.03 -2.09
C LYS A 372 1.02 -0.91 -1.73
N PHE A 373 1.01 -1.56 -0.57
CA PHE A 373 2.11 -2.39 -0.13
C PHE A 373 2.21 -3.62 -1.03
N VAL A 374 3.40 -3.88 -1.59
CA VAL A 374 3.64 -4.97 -2.53
C VAL A 374 4.39 -6.14 -1.89
N THR A 375 4.22 -7.33 -2.46
CA THR A 375 4.95 -8.55 -2.09
C THR A 375 5.80 -9.00 -3.27
N VAL A 376 7.07 -9.29 -3.05
CA VAL A 376 7.97 -9.83 -4.08
C VAL A 376 8.51 -11.17 -3.64
N VAL A 377 8.49 -12.16 -4.53
CA VAL A 377 9.09 -13.48 -4.31
C VAL A 377 10.29 -13.62 -5.24
N ALA A 378 11.46 -13.87 -4.68
CA ALA A 378 12.63 -14.29 -5.43
C ALA A 378 12.64 -15.83 -5.51
N THR A 379 12.32 -16.37 -6.68
CA THR A 379 12.16 -17.81 -6.92
C THR A 379 12.91 -18.22 -8.21
N GLY A 380 12.95 -19.51 -8.55
CA GLY A 380 13.42 -19.94 -9.85
C GLY A 380 12.41 -19.66 -10.95
N GLY A 381 12.85 -19.16 -12.11
CA GLY A 381 12.02 -18.94 -13.29
C GLY A 381 11.99 -20.14 -14.24
N PRO A 382 11.25 -20.05 -15.37
CA PRO A 382 11.18 -21.11 -16.38
C PRO A 382 12.51 -21.48 -17.05
N ASP A 383 13.51 -20.61 -16.94
CA ASP A 383 14.87 -20.78 -17.44
C ASP A 383 15.86 -21.29 -16.36
N ASN A 384 15.33 -21.70 -15.20
CA ASN A 384 16.09 -22.12 -14.02
C ASN A 384 17.09 -21.05 -13.52
N GLN A 385 16.83 -19.77 -13.83
CA GLN A 385 17.52 -18.61 -13.27
C GLN A 385 16.68 -17.97 -12.18
N VAL A 386 17.30 -17.13 -11.35
CA VAL A 386 16.56 -16.38 -10.34
C VAL A 386 15.63 -15.39 -11.03
N HIS A 387 14.35 -15.43 -10.65
CA HIS A 387 13.28 -14.60 -11.15
C HIS A 387 12.55 -13.92 -9.98
N PHE A 388 11.99 -12.74 -10.24
CA PHE A 388 11.27 -11.95 -9.24
C PHE A 388 9.79 -11.84 -9.63
N GLU A 389 8.93 -12.47 -8.83
CA GLU A 389 7.48 -12.45 -9.03
C GLU A 389 6.85 -11.44 -8.07
N GLY A 390 6.07 -10.50 -8.61
CA GLY A 390 5.41 -9.45 -7.85
C GLY A 390 3.92 -9.72 -7.63
N TYR A 391 3.43 -9.45 -6.42
CA TYR A 391 2.05 -9.70 -6.03
C TYR A 391 1.49 -8.62 -5.10
N GLN A 392 0.16 -8.52 -5.10
CA GLN A 392 -0.64 -7.97 -4.02
C GLN A 392 -1.75 -8.95 -3.67
N VAL A 393 -2.22 -8.93 -2.43
CA VAL A 393 -3.48 -9.59 -2.07
C VAL A 393 -4.65 -8.63 -2.24
N SER A 394 -5.80 -9.20 -2.61
CA SER A 394 -7.05 -8.47 -2.82
C SER A 394 -7.58 -7.86 -1.52
N ASN A 395 -8.43 -6.84 -1.65
CA ASN A 395 -9.08 -6.22 -0.49
C ASN A 395 -10.00 -7.21 0.26
N GLN A 396 -10.48 -8.25 -0.42
CA GLN A 396 -11.21 -9.37 0.20
C GLN A 396 -10.29 -10.21 1.08
N CYS A 397 -9.08 -10.54 0.61
CA CYS A 397 -8.07 -11.23 1.40
C CYS A 397 -7.67 -10.40 2.63
N MET A 398 -7.39 -9.11 2.45
CA MET A 398 -7.08 -8.19 3.54
C MET A 398 -8.15 -8.22 4.64
N ALA A 399 -9.44 -8.18 4.26
CA ALA A 399 -10.55 -8.25 5.21
C ALA A 399 -10.63 -9.59 5.95
N LEU A 400 -10.45 -10.71 5.23
CA LEU A 400 -10.43 -12.04 5.83
C LEU A 400 -9.28 -12.22 6.82
N VAL A 401 -8.10 -11.67 6.51
CA VAL A 401 -6.92 -11.73 7.39
C VAL A 401 -7.10 -10.83 8.62
N ARG A 402 -7.52 -9.56 8.42
CA ARG A 402 -7.73 -8.59 9.50
C ARG A 402 -8.74 -9.08 10.54
N ASP A 403 -9.78 -9.76 10.06
CA ASP A 403 -10.85 -10.27 10.90
C ASP A 403 -10.63 -11.76 11.25
N GLU A 404 -9.40 -12.28 11.08
CA GLU A 404 -8.95 -13.62 11.46
C GLU A 404 -9.87 -14.76 10.97
N CYS A 405 -10.41 -14.63 9.76
CA CYS A 405 -11.36 -15.58 9.16
C CYS A 405 -10.69 -16.61 8.23
N LEU A 406 -9.39 -16.49 7.96
CA LEU A 406 -8.65 -17.36 7.04
C LEU A 406 -7.54 -18.14 7.77
N LEU A 407 -7.40 -19.42 7.45
CA LEU A 407 -6.32 -20.30 7.93
C LEU A 407 -5.59 -20.94 6.74
N PRO A 408 -4.29 -21.24 6.85
CA PRO A 408 -3.59 -22.02 5.85
C PRO A 408 -3.90 -23.52 5.99
N CYS A 409 -3.88 -24.26 4.89
CA CYS A 409 -3.96 -25.73 4.93
C CYS A 409 -2.55 -26.32 5.13
N ARG A 410 -2.45 -27.39 5.93
CA ARG A 410 -1.15 -28.01 6.27
C ARG A 410 -0.47 -28.73 5.09
N ASP A 411 -1.25 -29.48 4.31
CA ASP A 411 -0.73 -30.38 3.28
C ASP A 411 -1.03 -29.89 1.84
N ALA A 412 -1.59 -28.68 1.70
CA ALA A 412 -1.99 -28.08 0.44
C ALA A 412 -1.71 -26.56 0.46
N PRO A 413 -0.49 -26.12 0.13
CA PRO A 413 -0.10 -24.70 0.20
C PRO A 413 -0.95 -23.80 -0.70
N GLU A 414 -1.50 -24.32 -1.79
CA GLU A 414 -2.39 -23.64 -2.73
C GLU A 414 -3.81 -23.40 -2.19
N LEU A 415 -4.14 -23.98 -1.04
CA LEU A 415 -5.47 -23.89 -0.43
C LEU A 415 -5.42 -23.19 0.93
N GLY A 416 -6.27 -22.19 1.10
CA GLY A 416 -6.69 -21.68 2.40
C GLY A 416 -7.96 -22.36 2.92
N TYR A 417 -8.35 -22.03 4.14
CA TYR A 417 -9.57 -22.52 4.76
C TYR A 417 -10.28 -21.39 5.48
N ALA A 418 -11.49 -21.03 5.04
CA ALA A 418 -12.31 -20.07 5.76
C ALA A 418 -12.81 -20.68 7.07
N LYS A 419 -12.51 -20.08 8.22
CA LYS A 419 -12.88 -20.61 9.54
C LYS A 419 -14.39 -20.86 9.65
N GLU A 420 -14.75 -21.82 10.48
CA GLU A 420 -16.14 -21.99 10.93
C GLU A 420 -16.43 -21.03 12.08
N SER A 421 -17.70 -20.64 12.22
CA SER A 421 -18.12 -19.83 13.37
C SER A 421 -17.97 -20.64 14.66
N THR A 422 -17.41 -20.03 15.69
CA THR A 422 -17.29 -20.59 17.05
C THR A 422 -18.07 -19.73 18.05
N THR A 423 -18.20 -20.20 19.29
CA THR A 423 -18.79 -19.41 20.37
C THR A 423 -18.02 -18.12 20.66
N GLU A 424 -16.73 -18.07 20.32
CA GLU A 424 -15.86 -16.91 20.53
C GLU A 424 -15.92 -15.93 19.35
N GLN A 425 -16.01 -16.45 18.12
CA GLN A 425 -15.93 -15.64 16.91
C GLN A 425 -16.97 -16.09 15.88
N TYR A 426 -17.84 -15.15 15.49
CA TYR A 426 -18.68 -15.32 14.32
C TYR A 426 -17.86 -15.11 13.04
N VAL A 427 -17.97 -16.05 12.10
CA VAL A 427 -17.34 -15.98 10.77
C VAL A 427 -18.44 -16.13 9.72
N PRO A 428 -18.67 -15.12 8.85
CA PRO A 428 -19.67 -15.22 7.81
C PRO A 428 -19.32 -16.33 6.81
N ASP A 429 -20.32 -16.88 6.13
CA ASP A 429 -20.07 -17.80 5.03
C ASP A 429 -19.28 -17.09 3.93
N VAL A 430 -18.19 -17.73 3.51
CA VAL A 430 -17.33 -17.27 2.43
C VAL A 430 -17.51 -18.21 1.25
N PHE A 431 -17.84 -17.65 0.10
CA PHE A 431 -18.05 -18.36 -1.15
C PHE A 431 -17.07 -17.88 -2.21
N TYR A 432 -16.79 -18.69 -3.22
CA TYR A 432 -16.12 -18.26 -4.44
C TYR A 432 -16.89 -18.77 -5.66
N LYS A 433 -16.71 -18.11 -6.81
CA LYS A 433 -17.37 -18.50 -8.06
C LYS A 433 -16.36 -19.07 -9.04
N ASP A 434 -16.63 -20.26 -9.53
CA ASP A 434 -15.88 -20.91 -10.59
C ASP A 434 -16.72 -21.07 -11.85
N LYS A 435 -16.10 -21.21 -13.01
CA LYS A 435 -16.79 -21.42 -14.29
C LYS A 435 -16.82 -22.89 -14.63
N ASP A 436 -18.02 -23.42 -14.88
CA ASP A 436 -18.19 -24.79 -15.35
C ASP A 436 -17.75 -24.97 -16.81
N LYS A 437 -17.79 -26.23 -17.29
CA LYS A 437 -17.46 -26.59 -18.68
C LYS A 437 -18.34 -25.90 -19.73
N PHE A 438 -19.46 -25.31 -19.32
CA PHE A 438 -20.42 -24.62 -20.17
C PHE A 438 -20.36 -23.09 -19.98
N GLY A 439 -19.43 -22.58 -19.16
CA GLY A 439 -19.22 -21.16 -18.90
C GLY A 439 -20.15 -20.55 -17.84
N ASN A 440 -20.97 -21.35 -17.15
CA ASN A 440 -21.85 -20.88 -16.08
C ASN A 440 -21.07 -20.72 -14.77
N ASP A 441 -21.43 -19.70 -13.98
CA ASP A 441 -20.82 -19.48 -12.67
C ASP A 441 -21.43 -20.42 -11.62
N ILE A 442 -20.64 -21.33 -11.08
CA ILE A 442 -20.98 -22.19 -9.93
C ILE A 442 -20.41 -21.56 -8.67
N THR A 443 -21.23 -21.49 -7.63
CA THR A 443 -20.80 -20.97 -6.32
C THR A 443 -20.38 -22.12 -5.41
N HIS A 444 -19.17 -22.04 -4.88
CA HIS A 444 -18.57 -23.02 -3.97
C HIS A 444 -18.34 -22.39 -2.60
N LEU A 445 -18.45 -23.19 -1.53
CA LEU A 445 -18.06 -22.78 -0.19
C LEU A 445 -16.53 -22.78 -0.08
N ALA A 446 -15.95 -21.73 0.51
CA ALA A 446 -14.51 -21.51 0.64
C ALA A 446 -13.85 -22.38 1.74
N ARG A 447 -14.20 -23.67 1.77
CA ARG A 447 -13.73 -24.69 2.72
C ARG A 447 -13.52 -26.01 1.95
N PRO A 448 -12.42 -26.18 1.20
CA PRO A 448 -11.24 -25.31 1.09
C PRO A 448 -11.39 -24.15 0.09
N LEU A 449 -10.48 -23.18 0.16
CA LEU A 449 -10.43 -21.97 -0.66
C LEU A 449 -9.15 -21.93 -1.52
N PRO A 450 -9.25 -21.95 -2.86
CA PRO A 450 -8.09 -21.70 -3.71
C PRO A 450 -7.54 -20.28 -3.52
N VAL A 451 -6.24 -20.16 -3.22
CA VAL A 451 -5.59 -18.86 -2.95
C VAL A 451 -5.51 -17.96 -4.19
N GLU A 452 -5.69 -18.51 -5.38
CA GLU A 452 -5.72 -17.74 -6.65
C GLU A 452 -6.78 -16.64 -6.67
N TYR A 453 -7.88 -16.78 -5.91
CA TYR A 453 -8.90 -15.74 -5.79
C TYR A 453 -8.48 -14.58 -4.89
N LEU A 454 -7.40 -14.77 -4.12
CA LEU A 454 -6.89 -13.81 -3.14
C LEU A 454 -5.74 -12.98 -3.69
N ILE A 455 -5.02 -13.47 -4.71
CA ILE A 455 -3.81 -12.85 -5.25
C ILE A 455 -4.08 -12.02 -6.51
N ILE A 456 -3.23 -11.02 -6.72
CA ILE A 456 -3.23 -10.12 -7.87
C ILE A 456 -1.78 -10.04 -8.36
N ASP A 457 -1.55 -10.28 -9.65
CA ASP A 457 -0.21 -10.25 -10.24
C ASP A 457 0.25 -8.83 -10.58
N ILE A 458 1.52 -8.56 -10.23
CA ILE A 458 2.19 -7.29 -10.51
C ILE A 458 3.52 -7.57 -11.24
N PRO A 459 3.70 -7.03 -12.46
CA PRO A 459 4.96 -7.13 -13.17
C PRO A 459 6.12 -6.52 -12.39
N THR A 460 7.20 -7.28 -12.23
CA THR A 460 8.48 -6.82 -11.69
C THR A 460 9.46 -6.54 -12.82
N THR A 461 10.13 -5.39 -12.79
CA THR A 461 11.01 -4.94 -13.88
C THR A 461 12.28 -4.26 -13.38
N PHE A 462 13.25 -4.13 -14.26
CA PHE A 462 14.41 -3.25 -14.12
C PHE A 462 14.34 -2.17 -15.21
N PRO A 463 14.75 -0.91 -14.92
CA PRO A 463 14.79 0.13 -15.93
C PRO A 463 15.86 -0.21 -16.98
N LYS A 464 15.64 0.26 -18.22
CA LYS A 464 16.61 0.07 -19.31
C LYS A 464 17.95 0.73 -18.98
N ASP A 465 17.87 1.93 -18.43
CA ASP A 465 19.02 2.67 -17.89
C ASP A 465 18.95 2.60 -16.37
N PRO A 466 19.93 1.96 -15.70
CA PRO A 466 19.95 1.84 -14.25
C PRO A 466 19.88 3.20 -13.56
N VAL A 467 19.03 3.28 -12.54
CA VAL A 467 18.89 4.44 -11.66
C VAL A 467 19.61 4.14 -10.35
N TYR A 468 20.22 5.15 -9.75
CA TYR A 468 20.95 5.03 -8.50
C TYR A 468 20.54 6.15 -7.56
N THR A 469 19.65 5.86 -6.60
CA THR A 469 19.44 6.74 -5.45
C THR A 469 20.66 6.74 -4.53
N PHE A 470 21.25 5.56 -4.33
CA PHE A 470 22.48 5.34 -3.57
C PHE A 470 23.60 5.05 -4.57
N SER A 471 24.61 5.91 -4.62
CA SER A 471 25.65 5.85 -5.65
C SER A 471 26.89 5.07 -5.23
N SER A 472 27.02 4.74 -3.93
CA SER A 472 28.21 4.13 -3.36
C SER A 472 28.71 2.94 -4.17
N THR A 473 29.94 3.06 -4.67
CA THR A 473 30.63 1.99 -5.39
C THR A 473 31.09 0.85 -4.47
N GLN A 474 31.37 1.16 -3.19
CA GLN A 474 31.75 0.18 -2.18
C GLN A 474 30.54 -0.34 -1.42
N ARG A 475 30.63 -1.56 -0.90
CA ARG A 475 29.50 -2.21 -0.20
C ARG A 475 29.75 -2.25 1.29
N PHE A 476 28.98 -1.46 2.04
CA PHE A 476 28.96 -1.58 3.49
C PHE A 476 28.26 -2.89 3.90
N PRO A 477 28.69 -3.58 4.98
CA PRO A 477 28.00 -4.78 5.47
C PRO A 477 26.53 -4.51 5.77
N ILE A 478 25.66 -5.45 5.37
CA ILE A 478 24.21 -5.36 5.61
C ILE A 478 23.91 -5.80 7.04
N GLU A 479 22.94 -5.14 7.68
CA GLU A 479 22.50 -5.43 9.03
C GLU A 479 21.96 -6.87 9.22
N ASN A 480 21.99 -7.36 10.45
CA ASN A 480 21.38 -8.64 10.86
C ASN A 480 21.92 -9.87 10.10
N ARG A 481 23.20 -9.83 9.70
CA ARG A 481 23.90 -10.91 8.99
C ARG A 481 25.05 -11.53 9.79
N ASP A 482 24.97 -11.51 11.12
CA ASP A 482 26.02 -12.01 12.02
C ASP A 482 26.42 -13.47 11.73
N VAL A 483 25.48 -14.29 11.25
CA VAL A 483 25.73 -15.68 10.83
C VAL A 483 26.75 -15.82 9.69
N LEU A 484 26.97 -14.75 8.91
CA LEU A 484 27.98 -14.69 7.84
C LEU A 484 29.30 -14.08 8.31
N GLY A 485 29.40 -13.64 9.57
CA GLY A 485 30.50 -12.80 10.05
C GLY A 485 30.46 -11.37 9.50
N GLU A 486 29.39 -10.99 8.79
CA GLU A 486 29.13 -9.62 8.33
C GLU A 486 28.56 -8.83 9.52
N THR A 487 29.43 -8.29 10.35
CA THR A 487 29.05 -7.46 11.50
C THR A 487 29.13 -5.97 11.14
N GLN A 488 28.24 -5.17 11.70
CA GLN A 488 28.29 -3.71 11.57
C GLN A 488 28.95 -3.13 12.82
N ASP A 489 30.26 -2.90 12.74
CA ASP A 489 31.06 -2.33 13.82
C ASP A 489 32.02 -1.23 13.31
N PHE A 490 32.69 -0.54 14.23
CA PHE A 490 33.65 0.51 13.87
C PHE A 490 34.87 -0.05 13.12
N HIS A 491 35.20 -1.33 13.27
CA HIS A 491 36.26 -1.96 12.48
C HIS A 491 35.84 -2.04 11.01
N SER A 492 34.64 -2.54 10.74
CA SER A 492 34.05 -2.63 9.40
C SER A 492 33.88 -1.24 8.78
N LEU A 493 33.49 -0.24 9.57
CA LEU A 493 33.46 1.15 9.12
C LEU A 493 34.85 1.68 8.75
N ALA A 494 35.87 1.45 9.58
CA ALA A 494 37.24 1.87 9.30
C ALA A 494 37.77 1.22 8.01
N THR A 495 37.53 -0.09 7.84
CA THR A 495 37.88 -0.81 6.61
C THR A 495 37.16 -0.22 5.40
N TYR A 496 35.85 0.00 5.49
CA TYR A 496 35.05 0.59 4.41
C TYR A 496 35.54 1.99 4.00
N LEU A 497 35.85 2.86 4.97
CA LEU A 497 36.38 4.20 4.72
C LEU A 497 37.79 4.14 4.12
N SER A 498 38.65 3.22 4.57
CA SER A 498 40.02 3.07 4.06
C SER A 498 40.07 2.60 2.60
N GLN A 499 39.12 1.75 2.19
CA GLN A 499 39.00 1.26 0.81
C GLN A 499 38.49 2.33 -0.16
N SER A 500 37.94 3.41 0.37
CA SER A 500 37.26 4.45 -0.40
C SER A 500 38.11 5.70 -0.65
N SER A 501 39.44 5.59 -0.57
CA SER A 501 40.37 6.73 -0.61
C SER A 501 40.35 7.56 -1.91
N SER A 502 39.81 7.02 -3.01
CA SER A 502 39.72 7.67 -4.31
C SER A 502 38.31 8.16 -4.69
N ALA A 503 37.29 7.85 -3.90
CA ALA A 503 35.91 8.25 -4.17
C ALA A 503 35.58 9.62 -3.55
N SER A 504 34.59 10.32 -4.11
CA SER A 504 34.07 11.54 -3.48
C SER A 504 33.40 11.18 -2.16
N PHE A 505 33.48 12.07 -1.17
CA PHE A 505 32.91 11.80 0.14
C PHE A 505 31.40 11.51 0.07
N LEU A 506 30.69 12.23 -0.81
CA LEU A 506 29.27 12.00 -1.07
C LEU A 506 29.01 10.58 -1.59
N ASP A 507 29.86 10.04 -2.46
CA ASP A 507 29.71 8.68 -2.98
C ASP A 507 29.84 7.64 -1.86
N VAL A 508 30.83 7.83 -0.98
CA VAL A 508 31.08 6.93 0.16
C VAL A 508 29.94 6.93 1.16
N VAL A 509 29.32 8.08 1.44
CA VAL A 509 28.20 8.16 2.40
C VAL A 509 26.85 7.81 1.77
N SER A 510 26.79 7.66 0.44
CA SER A 510 25.59 7.31 -0.32
C SER A 510 25.36 5.79 -0.35
N ASP A 511 25.37 5.15 0.82
CA ASP A 511 24.96 3.76 1.04
C ASP A 511 23.90 3.72 2.15
N PHE A 512 22.76 3.09 1.86
CA PHE A 512 21.61 3.03 2.78
C PHE A 512 21.94 2.32 4.11
N HIS A 513 22.71 1.24 4.06
CA HIS A 513 23.05 0.44 5.23
C HIS A 513 24.08 1.17 6.11
N LEU A 514 25.00 1.91 5.49
CA LEU A 514 25.91 2.80 6.22
C LEU A 514 25.15 3.91 6.94
N LEU A 515 24.24 4.61 6.25
CA LEU A 515 23.45 5.68 6.87
C LEU A 515 22.63 5.15 8.03
N LEU A 516 22.08 3.94 7.91
CA LEU A 516 21.35 3.30 8.99
C LEU A 516 22.26 2.93 10.17
N PHE A 517 23.45 2.40 9.90
CA PHE A 517 24.43 2.10 10.94
C PHE A 517 24.80 3.35 11.74
N LEU A 518 25.04 4.48 11.07
CA LEU A 518 25.40 5.75 11.74
C LEU A 518 24.31 6.28 12.69
N VAL A 519 23.04 5.99 12.44
CA VAL A 519 21.94 6.42 13.33
C VAL A 519 21.67 5.40 14.42
N THR A 520 21.73 4.11 14.09
CA THR A 520 21.33 3.03 15.01
C THR A 520 22.44 2.57 15.94
N ASN A 521 23.68 3.01 15.71
CA ASN A 521 24.82 2.67 16.55
C ASN A 521 24.70 3.30 17.94
N GLU A 522 24.61 2.46 18.97
CA GLU A 522 24.42 2.86 20.36
C GLU A 522 25.62 3.63 20.94
N VAL A 523 26.81 3.45 20.37
CA VAL A 523 28.03 4.10 20.86
C VAL A 523 28.04 5.61 20.57
N LEU A 524 27.46 6.02 19.44
CA LEU A 524 27.37 7.42 19.04
C LEU A 524 26.06 7.63 18.25
N PRO A 525 24.91 7.81 18.92
CA PRO A 525 23.64 8.02 18.24
C PRO A 525 23.63 9.40 17.59
N LEU A 526 23.83 9.44 16.26
CA LEU A 526 23.90 10.69 15.50
C LEU A 526 22.55 11.15 14.94
N GLY A 527 21.44 10.50 15.32
CA GLY A 527 20.10 10.73 14.75
C GLY A 527 19.69 12.21 14.64
N ASP A 528 19.93 13.01 15.67
CA ASP A 528 19.57 14.44 15.70
C ASP A 528 20.48 15.32 14.82
N SER A 529 21.71 14.87 14.56
CA SER A 529 22.73 15.63 13.84
C SER A 529 22.90 15.23 12.37
N MET A 530 22.24 14.15 11.95
CA MET A 530 22.37 13.59 10.60
C MET A 530 21.50 14.27 9.54
N GLY A 531 20.63 15.22 9.91
CA GLY A 531 19.75 15.92 8.95
C GLY A 531 20.50 16.48 7.74
N LEU A 532 21.63 17.15 7.96
CA LEU A 532 22.47 17.72 6.89
C LEU A 532 23.03 16.65 5.94
N LEU A 533 23.44 15.49 6.46
CA LEU A 533 23.97 14.40 5.66
C LEU A 533 22.86 13.74 4.82
N LEU A 534 21.70 13.49 5.43
CA LEU A 534 20.56 12.91 4.74
C LEU A 534 20.05 13.84 3.62
N ASP A 535 20.02 15.15 3.86
CA ASP A 535 19.69 16.14 2.83
C ASP A 535 20.74 16.17 1.70
N ALA A 536 22.03 16.04 2.04
CA ALA A 536 23.11 15.96 1.06
C ALA A 536 22.95 14.74 0.14
N VAL A 537 22.66 13.55 0.70
CA VAL A 537 22.43 12.32 -0.07
C VAL A 537 21.18 12.45 -0.92
N LYS A 538 20.06 12.91 -0.34
CA LYS A 538 18.78 13.08 -1.03
C LYS A 538 18.83 14.04 -2.22
N THR A 539 19.56 15.14 -2.08
CA THR A 539 19.70 16.17 -3.13
C THR A 539 20.93 15.99 -4.01
N SER A 540 21.74 14.95 -3.74
CA SER A 540 23.04 14.72 -4.37
C SER A 540 23.95 15.95 -4.32
N ASN A 541 23.94 16.66 -3.19
CA ASN A 541 24.68 17.92 -3.00
C ASN A 541 26.02 17.67 -2.30
N GLU A 542 27.11 17.79 -3.07
CA GLU A 542 28.46 17.54 -2.57
C GLU A 542 28.94 18.59 -1.55
N GLU A 543 28.48 19.84 -1.64
CA GLU A 543 28.88 20.91 -0.71
C GLU A 543 28.35 20.66 0.70
N LEU A 544 27.10 20.19 0.81
CA LEU A 544 26.50 19.81 2.08
C LEU A 544 27.22 18.61 2.69
N ALA A 545 27.58 17.61 1.87
CA ALA A 545 28.34 16.45 2.32
C ALA A 545 29.73 16.87 2.85
N GLN A 546 30.44 17.75 2.15
CA GLN A 546 31.73 18.28 2.61
C GLN A 546 31.62 19.14 3.88
N THR A 547 30.50 19.84 4.04
CA THR A 547 30.22 20.59 5.26
C THR A 547 30.04 19.64 6.45
N TRP A 548 29.28 18.55 6.26
CA TRP A 548 29.11 17.53 7.28
C TRP A 548 30.42 16.80 7.60
N ARG A 549 31.28 16.54 6.61
CA ARG A 549 32.62 15.97 6.82
C ARG A 549 33.49 16.80 7.77
N LYS A 550 33.30 18.13 7.81
CA LYS A 550 34.04 19.04 8.70
C LYS A 550 33.42 19.16 10.10
N SER A 551 32.33 18.44 10.37
CA SER A 551 31.63 18.49 11.65
C SER A 551 32.39 17.77 12.76
N GLU A 552 32.15 18.18 14.02
CA GLU A 552 32.74 17.53 15.20
C GLU A 552 32.27 16.07 15.34
N GLN A 553 31.05 15.79 14.89
CA GLN A 553 30.47 14.45 14.88
C GLN A 553 31.26 13.51 13.96
N TRP A 554 31.57 13.95 12.75
CA TRP A 554 32.38 13.16 11.82
C TRP A 554 33.82 13.01 12.30
N ALA A 555 34.41 14.08 12.86
CA ALA A 555 35.74 13.99 13.46
C ALA A 555 35.82 12.95 14.59
N THR A 556 34.75 12.82 15.39
CA THR A 556 34.64 11.79 16.43
C THR A 556 34.59 10.38 15.83
N ILE A 557 33.86 10.19 14.73
CA ILE A 557 33.84 8.92 13.99
C ILE A 557 35.22 8.57 13.45
N GLU A 558 35.90 9.52 12.80
CA GLU A 558 37.25 9.31 12.27
C GLU A 558 38.24 8.93 13.40
N GLN A 559 38.12 9.58 14.56
CA GLN A 559 38.91 9.24 15.73
C GLN A 559 38.62 7.82 16.22
N LEU A 560 37.36 7.42 16.36
CA LEU A 560 36.97 6.05 16.76
C LEU A 560 37.49 5.01 15.76
N CYS A 561 37.30 5.25 14.46
CA CYS A 561 37.84 4.40 13.39
C CYS A 561 39.37 4.28 13.47
N SER A 562 40.08 5.36 13.80
CA SER A 562 41.54 5.34 13.95
C SER A 562 42.02 4.52 15.16
N THR A 563 41.26 4.54 16.28
CA THR A 563 41.58 3.75 17.47
C THR A 563 41.34 2.26 17.28
N VAL A 564 40.34 1.89 16.48
CA VAL A 564 40.01 0.49 16.18
C VAL A 564 40.85 -0.07 15.02
N GLY A 565 41.20 0.77 14.04
CA GLY A 565 42.14 0.43 12.96
C GLY A 565 43.61 0.38 13.40
N GLY A 566 43.91 0.88 14.59
CA GLY A 566 45.23 0.89 15.21
C GLY A 566 45.41 -0.20 16.26
N GLN A 567 45.34 -1.48 15.89
CA GLN A 567 46.09 -2.50 16.63
C GLN A 567 47.46 -2.69 15.97
N PRO A 568 48.56 -2.17 16.55
CA PRO A 568 49.79 -2.91 16.49
C PRO A 568 49.58 -4.18 17.34
N ALA A 569 49.81 -5.35 16.75
CA ALA A 569 50.12 -6.53 17.55
C ALA A 569 51.40 -6.24 18.34
N GLY A 570 51.28 -5.76 19.57
CA GLY A 570 52.42 -5.57 20.46
C GLY A 570 52.18 -4.63 21.63
N SER A 571 52.46 -5.17 22.82
CA SER A 571 52.64 -4.53 24.14
C SER A 571 51.35 -4.35 24.97
N HIS A 572 51.28 -4.75 26.25
CA HIS A 572 52.32 -4.84 27.28
C HIS A 572 52.07 -5.99 28.26
N ASP A 573 53.11 -6.77 28.53
CA ASP A 573 53.36 -7.28 29.88
C ASP A 573 54.73 -6.73 30.33
N TYR A 574 54.78 -6.12 31.51
CA TYR A 574 55.95 -5.44 32.05
C TYR A 574 56.67 -6.37 33.03
N GLY A 575 57.96 -6.67 32.79
CA GLY A 575 58.83 -7.14 33.87
C GLY A 575 60.16 -7.78 33.48
N ALA A 576 61.24 -7.06 33.80
CA ALA A 576 62.59 -7.54 34.18
C ALA A 576 63.68 -7.81 33.10
N MET A 577 64.60 -6.84 33.04
CA MET A 577 66.08 -6.90 33.03
C MET A 577 66.88 -7.93 32.18
N SER A 578 67.77 -7.34 31.36
CA SER A 578 69.18 -7.72 31.07
C SER A 578 69.53 -8.99 30.27
N GLY A 579 70.21 -8.82 29.12
CA GLY A 579 71.00 -9.87 28.45
C GLY A 579 71.15 -9.67 26.93
N PRO A 580 72.27 -10.07 26.28
CA PRO A 580 72.84 -9.34 25.13
C PRO A 580 72.37 -9.80 23.73
N SER A 581 72.57 -8.86 22.80
CA SER A 581 72.34 -8.87 21.35
C SER A 581 72.99 -10.02 20.55
N LEU A 582 72.21 -10.61 19.62
CA LEU A 582 72.60 -11.47 18.48
C LEU A 582 71.63 -11.20 17.29
N PRO A 583 71.97 -11.57 16.03
CA PRO A 583 71.98 -10.69 14.85
C PRO A 583 70.67 -10.69 14.02
N PRO A 584 70.51 -9.78 13.03
CA PRO A 584 69.25 -9.64 12.30
C PRO A 584 69.04 -10.81 11.33
N SER A 585 67.99 -11.59 11.53
CA SER A 585 67.56 -12.62 10.57
C SER A 585 66.81 -11.96 9.40
N SER A 586 67.34 -12.17 8.20
CA SER A 586 66.82 -11.71 6.92
C SER A 586 65.38 -12.15 6.66
N SER A 587 64.49 -11.17 6.49
CA SER A 587 63.10 -11.32 6.08
C SER A 587 62.96 -11.54 4.56
N ALA A 588 63.41 -12.70 4.05
CA ALA A 588 63.21 -13.06 2.65
C ALA A 588 62.70 -14.50 2.52
N MET A 589 61.67 -14.68 1.69
CA MET A 589 61.17 -15.98 1.24
C MET A 589 62.32 -16.80 0.62
N TRP A 590 62.28 -18.12 0.76
CA TRP A 590 63.31 -19.01 0.22
C TRP A 590 62.73 -20.15 -0.60
N SER A 591 63.34 -20.43 -1.75
CA SER A 591 62.94 -21.53 -2.64
C SER A 591 63.58 -22.83 -2.19
N CYS A 592 62.78 -23.88 -2.04
CA CYS A 592 63.27 -25.21 -1.65
C CYS A 592 64.07 -25.87 -2.78
N GLN A 593 65.32 -26.25 -2.53
CA GLN A 593 66.16 -26.90 -3.54
C GLN A 593 65.65 -28.29 -3.98
N HIS A 594 64.79 -28.93 -3.18
CA HIS A 594 64.24 -30.26 -3.51
C HIS A 594 62.98 -30.24 -4.37
N CYS A 595 62.07 -29.29 -4.15
CA CYS A 595 60.75 -29.24 -4.81
C CYS A 595 60.38 -27.87 -5.38
N THR A 596 61.31 -26.92 -5.37
CA THR A 596 61.22 -25.54 -5.88
C THR A 596 60.15 -24.64 -5.27
N PHE A 597 59.42 -25.13 -4.25
CA PHE A 597 58.39 -24.37 -3.54
C PHE A 597 58.97 -23.16 -2.79
N MET A 598 58.27 -22.01 -2.84
CA MET A 598 58.65 -20.77 -2.16
C MET A 598 58.09 -20.76 -0.74
N ASN A 599 58.96 -20.89 0.26
CA ASN A 599 58.60 -20.93 1.67
C ASN A 599 58.66 -19.54 2.30
N GLN A 600 57.78 -19.30 3.28
CA GLN A 600 57.75 -18.06 4.05
C GLN A 600 59.03 -17.87 4.89
N PRO A 601 59.45 -16.63 5.19
CA PRO A 601 60.60 -16.38 6.06
C PRO A 601 60.34 -16.92 7.47
N GLY A 602 61.31 -17.64 8.03
CA GLY A 602 61.25 -18.20 9.38
C GLY A 602 60.98 -19.71 9.46
N THR A 603 60.66 -20.38 8.35
CA THR A 603 60.54 -21.84 8.30
C THR A 603 61.87 -22.49 7.90
N GLU A 604 62.39 -23.40 8.73
CA GLU A 604 63.60 -24.18 8.44
C GLU A 604 63.31 -25.45 7.62
N LEU A 605 62.05 -25.85 7.55
CA LEU A 605 61.56 -27.01 6.79
C LEU A 605 60.65 -26.51 5.67
N CYS A 606 60.72 -27.14 4.50
CA CYS A 606 59.83 -26.80 3.40
C CYS A 606 58.39 -27.26 3.70
N GLU A 607 57.42 -26.37 3.52
CA GLU A 607 55.99 -26.65 3.75
C GLU A 607 55.45 -27.77 2.87
N MET A 608 56.02 -27.97 1.68
CA MET A 608 55.49 -28.92 0.71
C MET A 608 56.13 -30.32 0.77
N CYS A 609 57.40 -30.41 1.13
CA CYS A 609 58.12 -31.71 1.19
C CYS A 609 58.69 -32.05 2.57
N SER A 610 58.55 -31.16 3.56
CA SER A 610 59.05 -31.33 4.93
C SER A 610 60.57 -31.59 5.02
N LEU A 611 61.34 -31.23 3.99
CA LEU A 611 62.80 -31.34 3.98
C LEU A 611 63.44 -30.03 4.46
N PRO A 612 64.61 -30.10 5.12
CA PRO A 612 65.28 -28.93 5.67
C PRO A 612 65.84 -28.02 4.57
N ARG A 613 65.94 -26.73 4.90
CA ARG A 613 66.61 -25.70 4.11
C ARG A 613 68.11 -26.03 4.01
N SER A 614 68.52 -26.63 2.89
CA SER A 614 69.91 -26.96 2.56
C SER A 614 70.68 -25.82 1.92
#